data_AF-A0A356FUE0-F1
#
_entry.id   AF-A0A356FUE0-F1
#
_cell.length_a   1.000
_cell.length_b   1.000
_cell.length_c   1.000
_cell.angle_alpha   90.00
_cell.angle_beta   90.00
_cell.angle_gamma   90.00
#
_symmetry.space_group_name_H-M   'P 1'
#
loop_
_entity.id
_entity.type
_entity.pdbx_description
1 polymer ?
#
loop_
_entity_poly.entity_id
_entity_poly.type
_entity_poly.pdbx_seq_one_letter_code
_entity_poly.pdbx_strand_id
1 'polypeptide(L)' 'GGTSGAVFNAANEVVVESFLEQSLPFESMVSIVEKVLGNLRCIDCSSIDSIIEADNEARELAKEYISSVKTRT' A
#
# COMPACT_ATOMS: atom_id res chain seq x y z
N GLY A 1 -9.56 -11.75 -2.85
CA GLY A 1 -10.69 -11.53 -3.78
C GLY A 1 -11.36 -10.22 -3.44
N GLY A 2 -12.30 -9.75 -4.27
CA GLY A 2 -12.91 -8.43 -4.05
C GLY A 2 -11.93 -7.29 -4.31
N THR A 3 -11.90 -6.29 -3.44
CA THR A 3 -11.00 -5.11 -3.56
C THR A 3 -9.52 -5.42 -3.30
N SER A 4 -9.16 -6.65 -2.91
CA SER A 4 -7.78 -7.03 -2.57
C SER A 4 -6.76 -6.74 -3.67
N GLY A 5 -7.16 -6.85 -4.94
CA GLY A 5 -6.29 -6.55 -6.08
C GLY A 5 -5.95 -5.06 -6.19
N ALA A 6 -6.93 -4.19 -5.93
CA ALA A 6 -6.74 -2.74 -5.92
C ALA A 6 -5.83 -2.32 -4.75
N VAL A 7 -6.09 -2.87 -3.57
CA VAL A 7 -5.26 -2.65 -2.37
C VAL A 7 -3.81 -3.04 -2.62
N PHE A 8 -3.57 -4.24 -3.17
CA PHE A 8 -2.23 -4.71 -3.49
C PHE A 8 -1.52 -3.80 -4.52
N ASN A 9 -2.20 -3.48 -5.63
CA ASN A 9 -1.62 -2.67 -6.69
C ASN A 9 -1.25 -1.26 -6.19
N ALA A 10 -2.17 -0.62 -5.47
CA ALA A 10 -1.97 0.70 -4.88
C ALA A 10 -0.80 0.73 -3.89
N ALA A 11 -0.73 -0.25 -2.97
CA ALA A 11 0.37 -0.36 -2.03
C ALA A 11 1.71 -0.59 -2.74
N ASN A 12 1.73 -1.47 -3.75
CA ASN A 12 2.92 -1.78 -4.53
C ASN A 12 3.45 -0.56 -5.30
N GLU A 13 2.57 0.23 -5.92
CA GLU A 13 2.95 1.47 -6.60
C GLU A 13 3.61 2.47 -5.65
N VAL A 14 3.02 2.70 -4.46
CA VAL A 14 3.55 3.67 -3.48
C VAL A 14 4.92 3.25 -2.95
N VAL A 15 5.12 1.97 -2.63
CA VAL A 15 6.43 1.50 -2.14
C VAL A 15 7.50 1.48 -3.24
N VAL A 16 7.12 1.20 -4.49
CA VAL A 16 8.05 1.25 -5.64
C VAL A 16 8.46 2.69 -5.92
N GLU A 17 7.52 3.64 -5.92
CA GLU A 17 7.81 5.06 -6.08
C GLU A 17 8.80 5.54 -5.00
N SER A 18 8.52 5.25 -3.73
CA SER A 18 9.41 5.63 -2.62
C SER A 18 10.80 4.96 -2.70
N PHE A 19 10.87 3.71 -3.16
CA PHE A 19 12.15 3.04 -3.40
C PHE A 19 12.95 3.72 -4.52
N LEU A 20 12.31 4.08 -5.63
CA LEU A 20 12.95 4.78 -6.76
C LEU A 20 13.42 6.19 -6.36
N GLU A 21 12.72 6.84 -5.44
CA GLU A 21 13.11 8.12 -4.81
C GLU A 21 14.18 7.98 -3.71
N GLN A 22 14.64 6.76 -3.43
CA GLN A 22 15.61 6.43 -2.37
C GLN A 22 15.13 6.80 -0.95
N SER A 23 13.81 6.93 -0.76
CA SER A 23 13.19 7.24 0.54
C SER A 23 12.77 5.98 1.31
N LEU A 24 12.85 4.80 0.69
CA LEU A 24 12.50 3.50 1.29
C LEU A 24 13.52 2.41 0.91
N PRO A 25 14.06 1.63 1.85
CA PRO A 25 14.95 0.50 1.53
C PRO A 25 14.16 -0.69 0.94
N PHE A 26 14.78 -1.42 0.01
CA PHE A 26 14.18 -2.57 -0.68
C PHE A 26 13.59 -3.62 0.28
N GLU A 27 14.31 -3.91 1.37
CA GLU A 27 13.92 -4.88 2.39
C GLU A 27 12.59 -4.54 3.09
N SER A 28 12.19 -3.26 3.10
CA SER A 28 10.94 -2.82 3.74
C SER A 28 9.72 -2.93 2.82
N MET A 29 9.91 -2.95 1.49
CA MET A 29 8.81 -2.87 0.52
C MET A 29 7.78 -3.98 0.72
N VAL A 30 8.22 -5.24 0.75
CA VAL A 30 7.33 -6.41 0.91
C VAL A 30 6.57 -6.32 2.23
N SER A 31 7.26 -6.00 3.33
CA SER A 31 6.63 -5.92 4.65
C SER A 31 5.55 -4.84 4.75
N ILE A 32 5.70 -3.75 4.00
CA ILE A 32 4.70 -2.66 3.97
C ILE A 32 3.49 -3.10 3.16
N VAL A 33 3.69 -3.70 1.98
CA VAL A 33 2.58 -4.23 1.16
C VAL A 33 1.77 -5.27 1.93
N GLU A 34 2.45 -6.17 2.65
CA GLU A 34 1.80 -7.16 3.53
C GLU A 34 1.00 -6.51 4.66
N LYS A 35 1.55 -5.48 5.31
CA LYS A 35 0.84 -4.73 6.36
C LYS A 35 -0.39 -4.02 5.81
N VAL A 36 -0.31 -3.39 4.65
CA VAL A 36 -1.47 -2.71 4.04
C VAL A 36 -2.57 -3.71 3.73
N LEU A 37 -2.23 -4.83 3.09
CA LEU A 37 -3.19 -5.91 2.80
C LEU A 37 -3.80 -6.54 4.07
N GLY A 38 -3.01 -6.66 5.14
CA GLY A 38 -3.47 -7.24 6.39
C GLY A 38 -4.34 -6.32 7.24
N ASN A 39 -4.26 -5.00 7.06
CA ASN A 39 -4.98 -4.01 7.87
C ASN A 39 -6.18 -3.39 7.16
N LEU A 40 -6.25 -3.43 5.82
CA LEU A 40 -7.43 -2.99 5.08
C LEU A 40 -8.45 -4.11 4.90
N ARG A 41 -9.71 -3.78 5.14
CA ARG A 41 -10.80 -4.72 4.91
C ARG A 41 -11.05 -4.87 3.42
N CYS A 42 -10.74 -6.04 2.87
CA CYS A 42 -11.15 -6.39 1.52
C CYS A 42 -12.66 -6.64 1.48
N ILE A 43 -13.38 -5.87 0.67
CA ILE A 43 -14.82 -5.99 0.46
C ILE A 43 -15.11 -6.52 -0.94
N ASP A 44 -16.34 -6.94 -1.19
CA ASP A 44 -16.77 -7.29 -2.54
C ASP A 44 -16.63 -6.09 -3.48
N CYS A 45 -16.11 -6.37 -4.68
CA CYS A 45 -15.90 -5.39 -5.72
C CYS A 45 -17.23 -5.13 -6.45
N SER A 46 -18.17 -4.48 -5.78
CA SER A 46 -19.55 -4.27 -6.26
C SER A 46 -19.73 -3.02 -7.11
N SER A 47 -18.77 -2.09 -7.11
CA SER A 47 -18.80 -0.86 -7.90
C SER A 47 -17.40 -0.33 -8.17
N ILE A 48 -17.27 0.55 -9.17
CA ILE A 48 -16.02 1.28 -9.41
C ILE A 48 -15.62 2.14 -8.20
N ASP A 49 -16.59 2.74 -7.52
CA ASP A 49 -16.33 3.58 -6.33
C ASP A 49 -15.67 2.76 -5.22
N SER A 50 -16.10 1.51 -5.00
CA SER A 50 -15.48 0.62 -4.00
C SER A 50 -14.02 0.28 -4.32
N ILE A 51 -13.66 0.25 -5.61
CA ILE A 51 -12.28 0.04 -6.06
C ILE A 51 -11.45 1.30 -5.80
N ILE A 52 -11.99 2.47 -6.15
CA ILE A 52 -11.32 3.77 -5.98
C ILE A 52 -11.09 4.06 -4.49
N GLU A 53 -12.09 3.80 -3.64
CA GLU A 53 -11.96 3.95 -2.19
C GLU A 53 -10.88 3.03 -1.62
N ALA A 54 -10.89 1.75 -1.99
CA ALA A 54 -9.87 0.80 -1.54
C ALA A 54 -8.45 1.14 -2.04
N ASP A 55 -8.31 1.67 -3.26
CA ASP A 55 -7.04 2.17 -3.78
C ASP A 55 -6.55 3.38 -2.94
N ASN A 56 -7.41 4.37 -2.69
CA ASN A 56 -7.06 5.55 -1.90
C ASN A 56 -6.65 5.18 -0.47
N GLU A 57 -7.42 4.33 0.22
CA GLU A 57 -7.09 3.86 1.57
C GLU A 57 -5.73 3.15 1.59
N ALA A 58 -5.45 2.31 0.59
CA ALA A 58 -4.18 1.60 0.48
C ALA A 58 -3.00 2.54 0.27
N ARG A 59 -3.17 3.61 -0.52
CA ARG A 59 -2.13 4.63 -0.71
C ARG A 59 -1.82 5.39 0.57
N GLU A 60 -2.85 5.83 1.28
CA GLU A 60 -2.67 6.58 2.53
C GLU A 60 -2.01 5.72 3.61
N LEU A 61 -2.46 4.48 3.78
CA LEU A 61 -1.87 3.56 4.75
C LEU A 61 -0.42 3.16 4.39
N ALA A 62 -0.13 2.96 3.10
CA ALA A 62 1.23 2.70 2.64
C ALA A 62 2.18 3.86 3.00
N LYS A 63 1.77 5.12 2.73
CA LYS A 63 2.54 6.32 3.09
C LYS A 63 2.77 6.44 4.59
N GLU A 64 1.75 6.13 5.40
CA GLU A 64 1.89 6.11 6.86
C GLU A 64 2.97 5.12 7.30
N TYR A 65 2.95 3.88 6.80
CA TYR A 65 3.98 2.90 7.12
C TYR A 65 5.37 3.31 6.64
N ILE A 66 5.49 3.90 5.45
CA ILE A 66 6.77 4.40 4.93
C ILE A 66 7.33 5.48 5.85
N SER A 67 6.50 6.42 6.33
CA SER A 67 6.92 7.47 7.28
C SER A 67 7.43 6.93 8.62
N SER A 68 7.00 5.72 9.00
CA SER A 68 7.44 5.03 10.22
C SER A 68 8.77 4.27 10.06
N VAL A 69 9.26 4.08 8.83
CA VAL A 69 10.54 3.43 8.58
C VAL A 69 11.68 4.39 8.91
N LYS A 70 12.50 4.04 9.91
CA LYS A 70 13.73 4.78 10.18
C LYS A 70 14.72 4.55 9.05
N THR A 71 15.01 5.57 8.25
CA THR A 71 16.19 5.57 7.39
C THR A 71 17.42 5.50 8.29
N ARG A 72 18.25 4.46 8.11
CA ARG A 72 19.56 4.37 8.78
C ARG A 72 20.42 5.51 8.22
N THR A 73 20.60 6.57 9.01
CA THR A 73 21.63 7.61 8.81
C THR A 73 23.02 7.03 8.96
#